data_AF-A0A7J8NRW2-F1
#
_entry.id   AF-A0A7J8NRW2-F1
#
_cell.length_a   1.000
_cell.length_b   1.000
_cell.length_c   1.000
_cell.angle_alpha   90.00
_cell.angle_beta   90.00
_cell.angle_gamma   90.00
#
_symmetry.space_group_name_H-M   'P 1'
#
loop_
_entity.id
_entity.type
_entity.pdbx_description
1 polymer ?
#
loop_
_entity_poly.entity_id
_entity_poly.type
_entity_poly.pdbx_seq_one_letter_code
_entity_poly.pdbx_strand_id
1 'polypeptide(L)'
;MSSIQEEPLLASNPDRFCMFPIQYPQIWEMYKKAEASFWTAEEVDLSSDLPHWQNLNADERHFISHVLAFFAASDGIVLENLAVRFMKEVQIAEARAFYGFQIAIENIHSEMYSLLLETYIKDSTEKNRLFHATETVPCVAKKADWALKWIDGGEAFAERLIAFACVEGIFFSGSFCAIFWLKKRGLMPG
;
A
#
# COMPACT_ATOMS: atom_id res chain seq x y z
N MET A 1 -7.21 35.77 -18.50
CA MET A 1 -7.00 34.68 -17.53
C MET A 1 -7.91 33.56 -17.96
N SER A 2 -7.35 32.44 -18.44
CA SER A 2 -8.14 31.26 -18.80
C SER A 2 -8.90 30.83 -17.56
N SER A 3 -10.23 30.73 -17.63
CA SER A 3 -11.01 30.09 -16.56
C SER A 3 -10.43 28.68 -16.39
N ILE A 4 -9.88 28.38 -15.22
CA ILE A 4 -9.52 27.00 -14.87
C ILE A 4 -10.82 26.22 -15.03
N GLN A 5 -10.85 25.31 -16.00
CA GLN A 5 -11.99 24.45 -16.25
C GLN A 5 -12.24 23.68 -14.94
N GLU A 6 -13.46 23.73 -14.41
CA GLU A 6 -13.79 23.00 -13.17
C GLU A 6 -13.43 21.52 -13.35
N GLU A 7 -12.55 21.02 -12.49
CA GLU A 7 -12.09 19.62 -12.52
C GLU A 7 -13.26 18.69 -12.14
N PRO A 8 -13.81 17.89 -13.07
CA PRO A 8 -15.05 17.16 -12.83
C PRO A 8 -14.97 16.13 -11.70
N LEU A 9 -13.76 15.61 -11.44
CA LEU A 9 -13.50 14.66 -10.35
C LEU A 9 -13.60 15.31 -8.96
N LEU A 10 -13.35 16.62 -8.87
CA LEU A 10 -13.23 17.37 -7.61
C LEU A 10 -14.41 18.33 -7.39
N ALA A 11 -15.16 18.65 -8.46
CA ALA A 11 -16.33 19.51 -8.41
C ALA A 11 -17.42 18.91 -7.49
N SER A 12 -18.11 19.76 -6.74
CA SER A 12 -19.17 19.34 -5.83
C SER A 12 -20.25 18.56 -6.58
N ASN A 13 -20.50 17.33 -6.16
CA ASN A 13 -21.49 16.45 -6.78
C ASN A 13 -22.61 16.12 -5.77
N PRO A 14 -23.84 16.63 -5.96
CA PRO A 14 -24.97 16.32 -5.07
C PRO A 14 -25.36 14.83 -5.12
N ASP A 15 -25.09 14.15 -6.24
CA ASP A 15 -25.41 12.74 -6.46
C ASP A 15 -24.29 11.79 -6.03
N ARG A 16 -23.24 12.29 -5.35
CA ARG A 16 -22.09 11.48 -4.91
C ARG A 16 -22.43 10.30 -4.00
N PHE A 17 -23.64 10.27 -3.44
CA PHE A 17 -24.14 9.21 -2.57
C PHE A 17 -24.97 8.16 -3.33
N CYS A 18 -25.28 8.40 -4.60
CA CYS A 18 -26.03 7.51 -5.47
C CYS A 18 -25.05 6.83 -6.45
N MET A 19 -25.00 5.50 -6.44
CA MET A 19 -24.10 4.76 -7.35
C MET A 19 -24.59 4.73 -8.79
N PHE A 20 -25.91 4.76 -8.99
CA PHE A 20 -26.53 4.64 -10.32
C PHE A 20 -27.27 5.92 -10.71
N PRO A 21 -27.31 6.27 -12.01
CA PRO A 21 -26.64 5.57 -13.12
C PRO A 21 -25.12 5.84 -13.18
N ILE A 22 -24.33 4.83 -13.58
CA ILE A 22 -22.88 4.94 -13.74
C ILE A 22 -22.55 6.01 -14.80
N GLN A 23 -21.72 6.99 -14.43
CA GLN A 23 -21.26 8.09 -15.28
C GLN A 23 -19.88 7.81 -15.86
N TYR A 24 -19.02 7.09 -15.14
CA TYR A 24 -17.65 6.78 -15.54
C TYR A 24 -17.41 5.26 -15.64
N PRO A 25 -17.81 4.62 -16.76
CA PRO A 25 -17.71 3.16 -16.93
C PRO A 25 -16.28 2.61 -16.75
N GLN A 26 -15.26 3.33 -17.22
CA GLN A 26 -13.87 2.89 -17.10
C GLN A 26 -13.39 2.83 -15.64
N ILE A 27 -13.80 3.79 -14.81
CA ILE A 27 -13.48 3.81 -13.37
C ILE A 27 -14.25 2.70 -12.66
N TRP A 28 -15.52 2.52 -13.02
CA TRP A 28 -16.34 1.43 -12.50
C TRP A 28 -15.75 0.05 -12.83
N GLU A 29 -15.29 -0.16 -14.06
CA GLU A 29 -14.61 -1.40 -14.46
C GLU A 29 -13.35 -1.66 -13.62
N MET A 30 -12.57 -0.62 -13.29
CA MET A 30 -11.42 -0.76 -12.40
C MET A 30 -11.85 -1.17 -10.99
N TYR A 31 -12.93 -0.60 -10.46
CA TYR A 31 -13.50 -1.02 -9.18
C TYR A 31 -13.90 -2.49 -9.22
N LYS A 32 -14.62 -2.93 -10.25
CA LYS A 32 -15.04 -4.33 -10.39
C LYS A 32 -13.85 -5.30 -10.55
N LYS A 33 -12.76 -4.87 -11.20
CA LYS A 33 -11.51 -5.66 -11.26
C LYS A 33 -10.85 -5.79 -9.89
N ALA A 34 -10.80 -4.71 -9.11
CA ALA A 34 -10.28 -4.75 -7.75
C ALA A 34 -11.14 -5.66 -6.86
N GLU A 35 -12.46 -5.48 -6.90
CA GLU A 35 -13.43 -6.29 -6.16
C GLU A 35 -13.32 -7.78 -6.49
N ALA A 36 -13.14 -8.14 -7.77
CA ALA A 36 -12.94 -9.53 -8.20
C ALA A 36 -11.61 -10.14 -7.76
N SER A 37 -10.68 -9.33 -7.25
CA SER A 37 -9.35 -9.74 -6.78
C SER A 37 -9.26 -9.78 -5.26
N PHE A 38 -10.39 -9.75 -4.55
CA PHE A 38 -10.44 -9.86 -3.09
C PHE A 38 -9.75 -11.13 -2.59
N TRP A 39 -9.05 -11.01 -1.48
CA TRP A 39 -8.38 -12.09 -0.76
C TRP A 39 -8.26 -11.72 0.73
N THR A 40 -7.95 -12.71 1.56
CA THR A 40 -7.77 -12.57 3.02
C THR A 40 -6.42 -13.13 3.46
N ALA A 41 -5.84 -12.59 4.53
CA ALA A 41 -4.53 -13.02 5.02
C ALA A 41 -4.50 -14.52 5.39
N GLU A 42 -5.63 -15.08 5.83
CA GLU A 42 -5.80 -16.49 6.16
C GLU A 42 -5.68 -17.44 4.95
N GLU A 43 -5.80 -16.93 3.72
CA GLU A 43 -5.59 -17.73 2.51
C GLU A 43 -4.11 -18.03 2.25
N VAL A 44 -3.19 -17.34 2.95
CA VAL A 44 -1.74 -17.53 2.81
C VAL A 44 -1.22 -18.50 3.88
N ASP A 45 -0.78 -19.69 3.45
CA ASP A 45 -0.21 -20.70 4.34
C ASP A 45 1.28 -20.44 4.62
N LEU A 46 1.59 -20.01 5.85
CA LEU A 46 2.96 -19.78 6.33
C LEU A 46 3.58 -20.98 7.06
N SER A 47 2.92 -22.14 7.10
CA SER A 47 3.36 -23.30 7.88
C SER A 47 4.75 -23.82 7.48
N SER A 48 5.09 -23.69 6.19
CA SER A 48 6.35 -24.16 5.62
C SER A 48 7.46 -23.10 5.63
N ASP A 49 7.16 -21.86 5.97
CA ASP A 49 8.09 -20.75 5.79
C ASP A 49 9.16 -20.65 6.86
N LEU A 50 8.84 -20.99 8.12
CA LEU A 50 9.80 -20.87 9.21
C LEU A 50 11.05 -21.75 9.00
N PRO A 51 10.95 -23.01 8.54
CA PRO A 51 12.11 -23.80 8.11
C PRO A 51 12.91 -23.12 6.98
N HIS A 52 12.25 -22.52 5.98
CA HIS A 52 12.94 -21.80 4.91
C HIS A 52 13.71 -20.60 5.47
N TRP A 53 13.08 -19.80 6.32
CA TRP A 53 13.67 -18.64 6.97
C TRP A 53 14.94 -18.97 7.76
N GLN A 54 14.92 -20.07 8.51
CA GLN A 54 16.06 -20.54 9.29
C GLN A 54 17.24 -20.98 8.41
N ASN A 55 16.95 -21.50 7.22
CA ASN A 55 17.97 -21.96 6.25
C ASN A 55 18.58 -20.85 5.40
N LEU A 56 18.00 -19.65 5.40
CA LEU A 56 18.59 -18.48 4.75
C LEU A 56 19.93 -18.11 5.39
N ASN A 57 20.81 -17.44 4.65
CA ASN A 57 21.99 -16.84 5.25
C ASN A 57 21.66 -15.52 5.97
N ALA A 58 22.64 -14.95 6.68
CA ALA A 58 22.44 -13.74 7.46
C ALA A 58 22.06 -12.53 6.60
N ASP A 59 22.66 -12.39 5.42
CA ASP A 59 22.42 -11.28 4.50
C ASP A 59 21.03 -11.36 3.87
N GLU A 60 20.57 -12.57 3.51
CA GLU A 60 19.22 -12.83 3.00
C GLU A 60 18.16 -12.49 4.06
N ARG A 61 18.35 -12.93 5.31
CA ARG A 61 17.44 -12.58 6.41
C ARG A 61 17.44 -11.08 6.67
N HIS A 62 18.62 -10.46 6.69
CA HIS A 62 18.74 -9.01 6.88
C HIS A 62 17.99 -8.25 5.78
N PHE A 63 18.19 -8.64 4.53
CA PHE A 63 17.53 -8.01 3.38
C PHE A 63 16.01 -8.15 3.46
N ILE A 64 15.49 -9.37 3.66
CA ILE A 64 14.04 -9.63 3.71
C ILE A 64 13.39 -8.93 4.90
N SER A 65 14.02 -8.96 6.08
CA SER A 65 13.45 -8.31 7.26
C SER A 65 13.29 -6.80 7.07
N HIS A 66 14.24 -6.15 6.40
CA HIS A 66 14.16 -4.72 6.11
C HIS A 66 13.14 -4.40 5.01
N VAL A 67 12.96 -5.30 4.03
CA VAL A 67 11.89 -5.18 3.02
C VAL A 67 10.51 -5.29 3.68
N LEU A 68 10.30 -6.27 4.55
CA LEU A 68 9.03 -6.44 5.27
C LEU A 68 8.75 -5.26 6.21
N ALA A 69 9.77 -4.74 6.88
CA ALA A 69 9.65 -3.55 7.72
C ALA A 69 9.27 -2.30 6.92
N PHE A 70 9.81 -2.14 5.70
CA PHE A 70 9.38 -1.09 4.79
C PHE A 70 7.89 -1.24 4.42
N PHE A 71 7.44 -2.44 4.08
CA PHE A 71 6.04 -2.68 3.70
C PHE A 71 5.07 -2.43 4.85
N ALA A 72 5.32 -3.03 6.02
CA ALA A 72 4.47 -2.86 7.20
C ALA A 72 4.30 -1.38 7.60
N ALA A 73 5.33 -0.56 7.41
CA ALA A 73 5.23 0.88 7.64
C ALA A 73 4.52 1.65 6.51
N SER A 74 4.73 1.25 5.26
CA SER A 74 4.30 2.04 4.09
C SER A 74 2.80 1.96 3.83
N ASP A 75 2.18 0.80 4.05
CA ASP A 75 0.75 0.64 3.78
C ASP A 75 -0.10 1.51 4.72
N GLY A 76 0.35 1.72 5.95
CA GLY A 76 -0.28 2.68 6.87
C GLY A 76 -0.25 4.12 6.36
N ILE A 77 0.85 4.54 5.70
CA ILE A 77 0.98 5.87 5.11
C ILE A 77 0.06 6.01 3.87
N VAL A 78 -0.02 4.98 3.04
CA VAL A 78 -0.93 4.96 1.88
C VAL A 78 -2.39 5.03 2.34
N LEU A 79 -2.75 4.24 3.36
CA LEU A 79 -4.07 4.22 3.98
C LEU A 79 -4.49 5.62 4.47
N GLU A 80 -3.60 6.32 5.17
CA GLU A 80 -3.87 7.66 5.69
C GLU A 80 -4.17 8.66 4.56
N ASN A 81 -3.38 8.66 3.48
CA ASN A 81 -3.63 9.51 2.32
C ASN A 81 -4.98 9.19 1.66
N LEU A 82 -5.27 7.91 1.43
CA LEU A 82 -6.52 7.49 0.80
C LEU A 82 -7.73 7.96 1.63
N ALA A 83 -7.71 7.70 2.93
CA ALA A 83 -8.83 8.00 3.81
C ALA A 83 -9.03 9.49 4.08
N VAL A 84 -7.95 10.24 4.34
CA VAL A 84 -8.02 11.63 4.78
C VAL A 84 -8.03 12.62 3.62
N ARG A 85 -7.39 12.27 2.49
CA ARG A 85 -7.21 13.17 1.34
C ARG A 85 -8.02 12.72 0.14
N PHE A 86 -7.62 11.66 -0.56
CA PHE A 86 -8.19 11.33 -1.87
C PHE A 86 -9.68 11.01 -1.80
N MET A 87 -10.13 10.23 -0.80
CA MET A 87 -11.54 9.93 -0.61
C MET A 87 -12.35 11.15 -0.16
N LYS A 88 -11.73 12.18 0.42
CA LYS A 88 -12.40 13.44 0.76
C LYS A 88 -12.55 14.36 -0.46
N GLU A 89 -11.51 14.43 -1.28
CA GLU A 89 -11.42 15.36 -2.40
C GLU A 89 -12.20 14.88 -3.62
N VAL A 90 -12.14 13.58 -3.95
CA VAL A 90 -12.83 13.03 -5.11
C VAL A 90 -14.33 12.88 -4.83
N GLN A 91 -15.14 13.47 -5.70
CA GLN A 91 -16.59 13.59 -5.54
C GLN A 91 -17.40 12.60 -6.37
N ILE A 92 -16.80 11.90 -7.33
CA ILE A 92 -17.52 10.91 -8.16
C ILE A 92 -17.67 9.57 -7.42
N ALA A 93 -18.84 8.94 -7.50
CA ALA A 93 -19.19 7.77 -6.69
C ALA A 93 -18.35 6.54 -7.05
N GLU A 94 -18.04 6.34 -8.33
CA GLU A 94 -17.30 5.19 -8.84
C GLU A 94 -15.84 5.17 -8.35
N ALA A 95 -15.17 6.32 -8.34
CA ALA A 95 -13.81 6.41 -7.80
C ALA A 95 -13.79 6.25 -6.28
N ARG A 96 -14.83 6.74 -5.59
CA ARG A 96 -14.96 6.53 -4.13
C ARG A 96 -15.21 5.06 -3.80
N ALA A 97 -15.94 4.32 -4.65
CA ALA A 97 -16.07 2.87 -4.52
C ALA A 97 -14.71 2.18 -4.69
N PHE A 98 -13.93 2.57 -5.71
CA PHE A 98 -12.57 2.07 -5.90
C PHE A 98 -11.70 2.34 -4.66
N TYR A 99 -11.63 3.59 -4.18
CA TYR A 99 -10.83 3.93 -3.00
C TYR A 99 -11.30 3.25 -1.73
N GLY A 100 -12.62 3.07 -1.54
CA GLY A 100 -13.15 2.32 -0.41
C GLY A 100 -12.67 0.87 -0.41
N PHE A 101 -12.61 0.24 -1.58
CA PHE A 101 -12.07 -1.11 -1.72
C PHE A 101 -10.55 -1.15 -1.57
N GLN A 102 -9.83 -0.18 -2.13
CA GLN A 102 -8.38 -0.05 -1.95
C GLN A 102 -8.01 0.07 -0.47
N ILE A 103 -8.71 0.91 0.30
CA ILE A 103 -8.55 1.04 1.75
C ILE A 103 -8.74 -0.31 2.48
N ALA A 104 -9.71 -1.11 2.06
CA ALA A 104 -9.91 -2.44 2.65
C ALA A 104 -8.72 -3.38 2.35
N ILE A 105 -8.24 -3.38 1.12
CA ILE A 105 -7.09 -4.19 0.70
C ILE A 105 -5.78 -3.73 1.37
N GLU A 106 -5.56 -2.42 1.55
CA GLU A 106 -4.36 -1.93 2.27
C GLU A 106 -4.34 -2.38 3.74
N ASN A 107 -5.50 -2.52 4.38
CA ASN A 107 -5.56 -3.10 5.73
C ASN A 107 -5.17 -4.58 5.73
N ILE A 108 -5.60 -5.34 4.71
CA ILE A 108 -5.22 -6.75 4.54
C ILE A 108 -3.71 -6.86 4.24
N HIS A 109 -3.15 -5.97 3.43
CA HIS A 109 -1.70 -5.90 3.19
C HIS A 109 -0.93 -5.66 4.50
N SER A 110 -1.34 -4.65 5.27
CA SER A 110 -0.74 -4.32 6.56
C SER A 110 -0.80 -5.50 7.55
N GLU A 111 -1.93 -6.22 7.60
CA GLU A 111 -2.05 -7.46 8.38
C GLU A 111 -1.07 -8.53 7.90
N MET A 112 -1.03 -8.80 6.59
CA MET A 112 -0.18 -9.82 6.00
C MET A 112 1.31 -9.57 6.30
N TYR A 113 1.80 -8.34 6.10
CA TYR A 113 3.20 -8.01 6.40
C TYR A 113 3.52 -8.07 7.89
N SER A 114 2.57 -7.69 8.74
CA SER A 114 2.71 -7.84 10.19
C SER A 114 2.80 -9.30 10.60
N LEU A 115 1.96 -10.17 10.00
CA LEU A 115 1.98 -11.61 10.24
C LEU A 115 3.29 -12.25 9.78
N LEU A 116 3.84 -11.83 8.63
CA LEU A 116 5.15 -12.29 8.14
C LEU A 116 6.27 -11.92 9.13
N LEU A 117 6.32 -10.66 9.58
CA LEU A 117 7.30 -10.22 10.59
C LEU A 117 7.15 -11.00 11.91
N GLU A 118 5.92 -11.20 12.39
CA GLU A 118 5.62 -11.97 13.59
C GLU A 118 6.05 -13.45 13.47
N THR A 119 5.88 -14.00 12.28
CA THR A 119 6.25 -15.39 11.97
C THR A 119 7.77 -15.56 11.95
N TYR A 120 8.50 -14.66 11.30
CA TYR A 120 9.93 -14.83 11.03
C TYR A 120 10.84 -14.29 12.14
N ILE A 121 10.47 -13.18 12.78
CA ILE A 121 11.32 -12.50 13.76
C ILE A 121 10.89 -12.90 15.17
N LYS A 122 11.67 -13.78 15.81
CA LYS A 122 11.37 -14.25 17.18
C LYS A 122 11.97 -13.37 18.28
N ASP A 123 13.04 -12.65 17.99
CA ASP A 123 13.61 -11.68 18.93
C ASP A 123 12.69 -10.46 19.06
N SER A 124 12.22 -10.19 20.28
CA SER A 124 11.25 -9.12 20.54
C SER A 124 11.85 -7.73 20.33
N THR A 125 13.15 -7.55 20.55
CA THR A 125 13.84 -6.27 20.38
C THR A 125 13.94 -5.91 18.91
N GLU A 126 14.42 -6.84 18.09
CA GLU A 126 14.51 -6.67 16.64
C GLU A 126 13.13 -6.51 16.00
N LYS A 127 12.14 -7.30 16.46
CA LYS A 127 10.75 -7.17 16.01
C LYS A 127 10.21 -5.76 16.28
N ASN A 128 10.38 -5.25 17.50
CA ASN A 128 9.95 -3.90 17.85
C ASN A 128 10.66 -2.85 16.98
N ARG A 129 11.98 -3.01 16.77
CA ARG A 129 12.75 -2.15 15.87
C ARG A 129 12.13 -2.12 14.47
N LEU A 130 11.84 -3.28 13.87
CA LEU A 130 11.31 -3.40 12.51
C LEU A 130 9.86 -2.87 12.39
N PHE A 131 9.00 -3.06 13.40
CA PHE A 131 7.66 -2.46 13.38
C PHE A 131 7.69 -0.92 13.45
N HIS A 132 8.71 -0.33 14.07
CA HIS A 132 8.92 1.13 14.11
C HIS A 132 9.96 1.58 13.08
N ALA A 133 10.01 0.93 11.91
CA ALA A 133 11.07 1.17 10.92
C ALA A 133 11.10 2.60 10.35
N THR A 134 9.99 3.34 10.40
CA THR A 134 9.96 4.77 10.06
C THR A 134 10.87 5.61 10.96
N GLU A 135 11.10 5.18 12.20
CA GLU A 135 11.94 5.87 13.18
C GLU A 135 13.31 5.19 13.35
N THR A 136 13.38 3.88 13.15
CA THR A 136 14.55 3.07 13.50
C THR A 136 15.39 2.62 12.30
N VAL A 137 14.84 2.65 11.07
CA VAL A 137 15.52 2.20 9.84
C VAL A 137 15.69 3.39 8.89
N PRO A 138 16.89 3.98 8.77
CA PRO A 138 17.09 5.23 8.03
C PRO A 138 16.65 5.20 6.56
N CYS A 139 16.74 4.07 5.86
CA CYS A 139 16.29 3.98 4.47
C CYS A 139 14.75 3.93 4.34
N VAL A 140 14.05 3.41 5.35
CA VAL A 140 12.58 3.41 5.42
C VAL A 140 12.10 4.81 5.83
N ALA A 141 12.71 5.41 6.86
CA ALA A 141 12.44 6.77 7.31
C ALA A 141 12.44 7.77 6.13
N LYS A 142 13.49 7.76 5.30
CA LYS A 142 13.57 8.66 4.13
C LYS A 142 12.43 8.48 3.13
N LYS A 143 11.96 7.26 2.90
CA LYS A 143 10.83 7.00 2.00
C LYS A 143 9.51 7.43 2.64
N ALA A 144 9.35 7.17 3.94
CA ALA A 144 8.19 7.59 4.71
C ALA A 144 8.08 9.12 4.74
N ASP A 145 9.14 9.84 5.09
CA ASP A 145 9.21 11.30 5.09
C ASP A 145 8.84 11.89 3.72
N TRP A 146 9.31 11.26 2.64
CA TRP A 146 8.97 11.69 1.29
C TRP A 146 7.48 11.55 1.00
N ALA A 147 6.86 10.43 1.39
CA ALA A 147 5.43 10.19 1.19
C ALA A 147 4.57 11.11 2.07
N LEU A 148 4.90 11.24 3.36
CA LEU A 148 4.19 12.09 4.32
C LEU A 148 4.14 13.56 3.87
N LYS A 149 5.22 14.07 3.27
CA LYS A 149 5.24 15.42 2.69
C LYS A 149 4.09 15.66 1.71
N TRP A 150 3.72 14.67 0.91
CA TRP A 150 2.61 14.81 -0.06
C TRP A 150 1.22 14.67 0.57
N ILE A 151 1.12 14.06 1.75
CA ILE A 151 -0.13 13.99 2.53
C ILE A 151 -0.42 15.35 3.14
N ASP A 152 0.55 15.87 3.89
CA ASP A 152 0.47 17.12 4.66
C ASP A 152 0.60 18.36 3.78
N GLY A 153 1.15 18.19 2.59
CA GLY A 153 1.41 19.26 1.64
C GLY A 153 0.16 19.89 1.02
N GLY A 154 0.30 21.15 0.60
CA GLY A 154 -0.74 21.96 -0.03
C GLY A 154 -0.79 21.85 -1.56
N GLU A 155 -0.02 20.94 -2.15
CA GLU A 155 0.12 20.73 -3.59
C GLU A 155 -1.20 20.33 -4.26
N ALA A 156 -1.28 20.57 -5.57
CA ALA A 156 -2.49 20.27 -6.33
C ALA A 156 -2.82 18.77 -6.31
N PHE A 157 -4.10 18.43 -6.44
CA PHE A 157 -4.55 17.04 -6.48
C PHE A 157 -3.77 16.21 -7.52
N ALA A 158 -3.55 16.74 -8.72
CA ALA A 158 -2.82 16.05 -9.79
C ALA A 158 -1.36 15.74 -9.40
N GLU A 159 -0.66 16.67 -8.74
CA GLU A 159 0.72 16.47 -8.29
C GLU A 159 0.79 15.37 -7.23
N ARG A 160 -0.13 15.41 -6.26
CA ARG A 160 -0.24 14.38 -5.22
C ARG A 160 -0.67 13.03 -5.77
N LEU A 161 -1.55 13.00 -6.78
CA LEU A 161 -1.94 11.77 -7.46
C LEU A 161 -0.74 11.08 -8.12
N ILE A 162 0.11 11.85 -8.81
CA ILE A 162 1.36 11.33 -9.38
C ILE A 162 2.33 10.90 -8.29
N ALA A 163 2.47 11.68 -7.22
CA ALA A 163 3.33 11.32 -6.10
C ALA A 163 2.93 9.98 -5.47
N PHE A 164 1.64 9.74 -5.24
CA PHE A 164 1.15 8.48 -4.70
C PHE A 164 1.23 7.32 -5.69
N ALA A 165 1.09 7.58 -7.01
CA ALA A 165 1.42 6.57 -8.02
C ALA A 165 2.92 6.18 -7.97
N CYS A 166 3.82 7.12 -7.66
CA CYS A 166 5.23 6.80 -7.40
C CYS A 166 5.43 6.03 -6.10
N VAL A 167 4.67 6.33 -5.03
CA VAL A 167 4.69 5.53 -3.80
C VAL A 167 4.30 4.10 -4.12
N GLU A 168 3.09 3.84 -4.59
CA GLU A 168 2.58 2.47 -4.78
C GLU A 168 3.33 1.72 -5.90
N GLY A 169 3.76 2.41 -6.96
CA GLY A 169 4.46 1.78 -8.09
C GLY A 169 5.97 1.68 -7.90
N ILE A 170 6.64 2.83 -7.80
CA ILE A 170 8.11 2.88 -7.84
C ILE A 170 8.71 2.42 -6.52
N PHE A 171 8.21 2.87 -5.37
CA PHE A 171 8.85 2.56 -4.08
C PHE A 171 8.79 1.08 -3.72
N PHE A 172 7.76 0.36 -4.19
CA PHE A 172 7.59 -1.08 -3.98
C PHE A 172 8.25 -1.93 -5.07
N SER A 173 8.46 -1.39 -6.29
CA SER A 173 8.95 -2.17 -7.44
C SER A 173 10.22 -2.99 -7.18
N GLY A 174 11.22 -2.39 -6.52
CA GLY A 174 12.47 -3.06 -6.19
C GLY A 174 12.29 -4.20 -5.18
N SER A 175 11.43 -3.99 -4.17
CA SER A 175 11.11 -4.99 -3.16
C SER A 175 10.35 -6.18 -3.77
N PHE A 176 9.33 -5.92 -4.60
CA PHE A 176 8.62 -6.98 -5.31
C PHE A 176 9.56 -7.77 -6.23
N CYS A 177 10.43 -7.10 -6.98
CA CYS A 177 11.44 -7.78 -7.80
C CYS A 177 12.30 -8.75 -6.98
N ALA A 178 12.74 -8.32 -5.80
CA ALA A 178 13.56 -9.14 -4.92
C ALA A 178 12.79 -10.35 -4.32
N ILE A 179 11.51 -10.18 -3.99
CA ILE A 179 10.66 -11.29 -3.53
C ILE A 179 10.41 -12.30 -4.67
N PHE A 180 10.14 -11.82 -5.88
CA PHE A 180 10.03 -12.68 -7.07
C PHE A 180 11.34 -13.43 -7.37
N TRP A 181 12.49 -12.85 -7.04
CA TRP A 181 13.77 -13.54 -7.10
C TRP A 181 13.88 -14.70 -6.09
N LEU A 182 13.38 -14.55 -4.87
CA LEU A 182 13.30 -15.64 -3.89
C LEU A 182 12.37 -16.76 -4.38
N LYS A 183 11.21 -16.40 -4.93
CA LYS A 183 10.29 -17.34 -5.57
C LYS A 183 10.99 -18.15 -6.67
N LYS A 184 11.79 -17.51 -7.53
CA LYS A 184 12.55 -18.19 -8.59
C LYS A 184 13.56 -19.20 -8.03
N ARG A 185 14.04 -19.00 -6.81
CA ARG A 185 14.94 -19.93 -6.11
C ARG A 185 14.20 -21.02 -5.31
N GLY A 186 12.87 -21.00 -5.27
CA GLY A 186 12.06 -21.93 -4.49
C GLY A 186 12.17 -21.72 -2.98
N LEU A 187 12.35 -20.47 -2.54
CA LEU A 187 12.48 -20.09 -1.13
C LEU A 187 11.26 -19.28 -0.68
N MET A 188 10.85 -19.43 0.59
CA MET A 188 9.77 -18.66 1.24
C MET A 188 8.45 -18.72 0.42
N PRO A 189 7.75 -19.86 0.43
CA PRO A 189 6.58 -20.07 -0.43
C PRO A 189 5.32 -19.26 -0.03
N GLY A 190 5.22 -18.81 1.22
CA GLY A 190 4.20 -17.87 1.69
C GLY A 190 4.44 -16.44 1.22
#